data_AF-A0A257AVW1-F1
#
_entry.id   AF-A0A257AVW1-F1
#
_cell.length_a   1.000
_cell.length_b   1.000
_cell.length_c   1.000
_cell.angle_alpha   90.00
_cell.angle_beta   90.00
_cell.angle_gamma   90.00
#
_symmetry.space_group_name_H-M   'P 1'
#
loop_
_entity.id
_entity.type
_entity.pdbx_description
1 polymer ?
#
loop_
_entity_poly.entity_id
_entity_poly.type
_entity_poly.pdbx_seq_one_letter_code
_entity_poly.pdbx_strand_id
1 'polypeptide(L)'
;AAYDEALRFSTPATAPLAYAATQTNRGNVLQDLATLAGEDRAARLRAALAAYDEALRFSTPATAPLDYARTQGNLLILYQTLANEPGEERATRLLEALRAGLTAFHMFTALQHAEFQQRAIRQLRALRAACGADFDALWS
;
A
#
# COMPACT_ATOMS: atom_id res chain seq x y z
N ALA A 1 4.46 18.16 -6.43
CA ALA A 1 4.75 19.57 -6.09
C ALA A 1 4.96 19.77 -4.58
N ALA A 2 3.94 19.67 -3.73
CA ALA A 2 4.12 19.92 -2.28
C ALA A 2 4.98 18.85 -1.56
N TYR A 3 4.77 17.55 -1.86
CA TYR A 3 5.57 16.48 -1.26
C TYR A 3 7.01 16.46 -1.76
N ASP A 4 7.24 16.75 -3.04
CA ASP A 4 8.60 16.79 -3.59
C ASP A 4 9.44 17.89 -2.92
N GLU A 5 8.81 19.01 -2.52
CA GLU A 5 9.46 20.07 -1.73
C GLU A 5 9.69 19.63 -0.27
N ALA A 6 8.71 18.97 0.37
CA ALA A 6 8.88 18.45 1.73
C ALA A 6 10.04 17.43 1.86
N LEU A 7 10.23 16.59 0.83
CA LEU A 7 11.31 15.60 0.76
C LEU A 7 12.71 16.23 0.64
N ARG A 8 12.83 17.54 0.34
CA ARG A 8 14.11 18.26 0.36
C ARG A 8 14.63 18.52 1.77
N PHE A 9 13.73 18.58 2.76
CA PHE A 9 14.08 18.92 4.14
C PHE A 9 14.01 17.70 5.08
N SER A 10 13.00 16.85 4.88
CA SER A 10 12.92 15.55 5.57
C SER A 10 13.67 14.52 4.76
N THR A 11 14.94 14.29 5.04
CA THR A 11 15.75 13.28 4.34
C THR A 11 15.83 12.00 5.17
N PRO A 12 16.18 10.85 4.55
CA PRO A 12 16.53 9.63 5.28
C PRO A 12 17.54 9.82 6.42
N ALA A 13 18.50 10.73 6.26
CA ALA A 13 19.57 10.96 7.23
C ALA A 13 19.13 11.86 8.40
N THR A 14 18.23 12.81 8.16
CA THR A 14 17.84 13.83 9.14
C THR A 14 16.56 13.50 9.88
N ALA A 15 15.59 12.87 9.20
CA ALA A 15 14.28 12.57 9.76
C ALA A 15 13.65 11.35 9.06
N PRO A 16 14.20 10.13 9.26
CA PRO A 16 13.81 8.94 8.50
C PRO A 16 12.32 8.59 8.61
N LEU A 17 11.72 8.73 9.79
CA LEU A 17 10.30 8.45 9.98
C LEU A 17 9.39 9.52 9.35
N ALA A 18 9.79 10.80 9.41
CA ALA A 18 9.05 11.87 8.74
C ALA A 18 9.15 11.76 7.22
N TYR A 19 10.31 11.37 6.70
CA TYR A 19 10.51 11.06 5.29
C TYR A 19 9.60 9.90 4.85
N ALA A 20 9.56 8.79 5.61
CA ALA A 20 8.66 7.68 5.31
C ALA A 20 7.18 8.09 5.32
N ALA A 21 6.74 8.84 6.33
CA ALA A 21 5.37 9.34 6.38
C ALA A 21 5.04 10.23 5.17
N THR A 22 5.99 11.06 4.74
CA THR A 22 5.86 11.90 3.53
C THR A 22 5.72 11.04 2.28
N GLN A 23 6.53 9.97 2.16
CA GLN A 23 6.44 9.03 1.03
C GLN A 23 5.13 8.24 1.03
N THR A 24 4.65 7.77 2.19
CA THR A 24 3.32 7.14 2.30
C THR A 24 2.21 8.09 1.86
N ASN A 25 2.26 9.35 2.28
CA ASN A 25 1.27 10.35 1.87
C ASN A 25 1.35 10.67 0.38
N ARG A 26 2.56 10.73 -0.18
CA ARG A 26 2.78 10.87 -1.62
C ARG A 26 2.16 9.70 -2.40
N GLY A 27 2.31 8.47 -1.91
CA GLY A 27 1.66 7.28 -2.47
C GLY A 27 0.13 7.39 -2.47
N ASN A 28 -0.48 7.87 -1.38
CA ASN A 28 -1.92 8.08 -1.30
C ASN A 28 -2.40 9.06 -2.38
N VAL A 29 -1.76 10.23 -2.48
CA VAL A 29 -2.15 11.25 -3.47
C VAL A 29 -1.94 10.76 -4.89
N LEU A 30 -0.90 9.97 -5.16
CA LEU A 30 -0.71 9.38 -6.49
C LEU A 30 -1.82 8.39 -6.86
N GLN A 31 -2.34 7.62 -5.90
CA GLN A 31 -3.52 6.78 -6.13
C GLN A 31 -4.77 7.62 -6.43
N ASP A 32 -4.98 8.70 -5.69
CA ASP A 32 -6.11 9.60 -5.92
C ASP A 32 -6.02 10.25 -7.30
N LEU A 33 -4.83 10.74 -7.68
CA LEU A 33 -4.57 11.30 -9.01
C LEU A 33 -4.81 10.29 -10.13
N ALA A 34 -4.53 9.00 -9.92
CA ALA A 34 -4.78 7.95 -10.90
C ALA A 34 -6.27 7.76 -11.24
N THR A 35 -7.19 8.38 -10.48
CA THR A 35 -8.63 8.37 -10.75
C THR A 35 -9.10 9.54 -11.61
N LEU A 36 -8.26 10.56 -11.82
CA LEU A 36 -8.62 11.76 -12.56
C LEU A 36 -8.55 11.53 -14.07
N ALA A 37 -9.48 12.14 -14.79
CA ALA A 37 -9.49 12.10 -16.25
C ALA A 37 -8.28 12.84 -16.84
N GLY A 38 -7.63 12.25 -17.84
CA GLY A 38 -6.47 12.82 -18.52
C GLY A 38 -5.11 12.50 -17.87
N GLU A 39 -5.10 11.83 -16.72
CA GLU A 39 -3.87 11.32 -16.10
C GLU A 39 -3.46 9.97 -16.68
N ASP A 40 -2.15 9.72 -16.74
CA ASP A 40 -1.62 8.37 -17.01
C ASP A 40 -1.78 7.52 -15.74
N ARG A 41 -2.95 6.90 -15.63
CA ARG A 41 -3.35 6.06 -14.50
C ARG A 41 -2.30 5.02 -14.14
N ALA A 42 -1.79 4.27 -15.12
CA ALA A 42 -0.84 3.20 -14.86
C ALA A 42 0.50 3.74 -14.35
N ALA A 43 1.00 4.84 -14.92
CA ALA A 43 2.21 5.50 -14.42
C ALA A 43 2.03 6.03 -13.00
N ARG A 44 0.87 6.61 -12.67
CA ARG A 44 0.56 7.11 -11.32
C ARG A 44 0.52 6.00 -10.28
N LEU A 45 -0.10 4.86 -10.59
CA LEU A 45 -0.16 3.71 -9.69
C LEU A 45 1.23 3.11 -9.44
N ARG A 46 2.09 3.01 -10.48
CA ARG A 46 3.48 2.55 -10.31
C ARG A 46 4.34 3.53 -9.51
N ALA A 47 4.10 4.84 -9.69
CA ALA A 47 4.76 5.85 -8.87
C ALA A 47 4.30 5.80 -7.40
N ALA A 48 3.03 5.45 -7.15
CA ALA A 48 2.52 5.22 -5.79
C ALA A 48 3.19 4.01 -5.15
N LEU A 49 3.37 2.93 -5.91
CA LEU A 49 4.07 1.73 -5.46
C LEU A 49 5.51 2.05 -5.01
N ALA A 50 6.26 2.76 -5.86
CA ALA A 50 7.61 3.19 -5.54
C ALA A 50 7.67 4.07 -4.27
N ALA A 51 6.68 4.93 -4.05
CA ALA A 51 6.61 5.76 -2.85
C ALA A 51 6.34 4.92 -1.58
N TYR A 52 5.46 3.92 -1.64
CA TYR A 52 5.23 3.03 -0.51
C TYR A 52 6.43 2.14 -0.22
N ASP A 53 7.07 1.58 -1.24
CA ASP A 53 8.29 0.78 -1.06
C ASP A 53 9.40 1.60 -0.42
N GLU A 54 9.55 2.86 -0.83
CA GLU A 54 10.50 3.78 -0.21
C GLU A 54 10.17 4.08 1.25
N ALA A 55 8.89 4.28 1.59
CA ALA A 55 8.46 4.48 2.97
C ALA A 55 8.79 3.26 3.85
N LEU A 56 8.59 2.04 3.34
CA LEU A 56 8.84 0.79 4.07
C LEU A 56 10.33 0.52 4.33
N ARG A 57 11.26 1.23 3.68
CA ARG A 57 12.70 1.16 4.00
C ARG A 57 13.04 1.79 5.35
N PHE A 58 12.22 2.73 5.83
CA PHE A 58 12.49 3.50 7.04
C PHE A 58 11.43 3.32 8.12
N SER A 59 10.17 3.14 7.73
CA SER A 59 9.13 2.65 8.64
C SER A 59 9.19 1.14 8.63
N THR A 60 9.62 0.51 9.72
CA THR A 60 9.68 -0.96 9.88
C THR A 60 8.82 -1.41 11.06
N PRO A 61 8.51 -2.72 11.19
CA PRO A 61 7.78 -3.22 12.36
C PRO A 61 8.43 -2.85 13.71
N ALA A 62 9.76 -2.72 13.74
CA ALA A 62 10.49 -2.39 14.96
C ALA A 62 10.55 -0.88 15.25
N THR A 63 10.54 -0.04 14.22
CA THR A 63 10.79 1.40 14.35
C THR A 63 9.52 2.24 14.32
N ALA A 64 8.55 1.84 13.51
CA ALA A 64 7.27 2.53 13.36
C ALA A 64 6.16 1.51 13.03
N PRO A 65 5.79 0.65 13.98
CA PRO A 65 4.89 -0.48 13.72
C PRO A 65 3.52 -0.05 13.17
N LEU A 66 2.97 1.06 13.66
CA LEU A 66 1.69 1.57 13.18
C LEU A 66 1.79 2.09 11.74
N ASP A 67 2.82 2.88 11.41
CA ASP A 67 2.99 3.44 10.08
C ASP A 67 3.35 2.38 9.04
N TYR A 68 4.13 1.37 9.44
CA TYR A 68 4.37 0.19 8.62
C TYR A 68 3.05 -0.55 8.33
N ALA A 69 2.22 -0.83 9.35
CA ALA A 69 0.94 -1.50 9.17
C ALA A 69 -0.03 -0.71 8.28
N ARG A 70 -0.06 0.62 8.41
CA ARG A 70 -0.85 1.52 7.54
C ARG A 70 -0.37 1.47 6.10
N THR A 71 0.94 1.51 5.89
CA THR A 71 1.54 1.44 4.54
C THR A 71 1.23 0.10 3.88
N GLN A 72 1.29 -1.01 4.63
CA GLN A 72 0.85 -2.33 4.16
C GLN A 72 -0.64 -2.36 3.80
N GLY A 73 -1.50 -1.71 4.59
CA GLY A 73 -2.92 -1.56 4.27
C GLY A 73 -3.19 -0.76 2.99
N ASN A 74 -2.35 0.24 2.70
CA ASN A 74 -2.41 0.99 1.45
C ASN A 74 -1.93 0.17 0.26
N LEU A 75 -0.86 -0.61 0.44
CA LEU A 75 -0.36 -1.54 -0.57
C LEU A 75 -1.39 -2.60 -0.95
N LEU A 76 -2.15 -3.14 0.00
CA LEU A 76 -3.28 -4.05 -0.30
C LEU A 76 -4.24 -3.45 -1.33
N ILE A 77 -4.62 -2.17 -1.16
CA ILE A 77 -5.55 -1.47 -2.05
C ILE A 77 -4.90 -1.16 -3.39
N LEU A 78 -3.63 -0.72 -3.36
CA LEU A 78 -2.87 -0.40 -4.57
C LEU A 78 -2.70 -1.65 -5.45
N TYR A 79 -2.29 -2.77 -4.87
CA TYR A 79 -2.11 -4.02 -5.61
C TYR A 79 -3.43 -4.57 -6.16
N GLN A 80 -4.54 -4.46 -5.43
CA GLN A 80 -5.87 -4.74 -5.98
C GLN A 80 -6.19 -3.89 -7.21
N THR A 81 -5.80 -2.62 -7.18
CA THR A 81 -6.02 -1.70 -8.29
C THR A 81 -5.13 -2.07 -9.48
N LEU A 82 -3.83 -2.27 -9.25
CA LEU A 82 -2.84 -2.70 -10.26
C LEU A 82 -3.22 -4.03 -10.91
N ALA A 83 -3.84 -4.96 -10.19
CA ALA A 83 -4.31 -6.24 -10.74
C ALA A 83 -5.35 -6.10 -11.87
N ASN A 84 -5.93 -4.91 -12.05
CA ASN A 84 -6.86 -4.60 -13.13
C ASN A 84 -6.24 -3.70 -14.22
N GLU A 85 -4.98 -3.28 -14.06
CA GLU A 85 -4.32 -2.41 -15.04
C GLU A 85 -3.73 -3.23 -16.20
N PRO A 86 -3.83 -2.73 -17.45
CA PRO A 86 -3.17 -3.37 -18.58
C PRO A 86 -1.65 -3.48 -18.39
N GLY A 87 -1.10 -4.66 -18.72
CA GLY A 87 0.33 -4.93 -18.62
C GLY A 87 0.82 -5.36 -17.23
N GLU A 88 -0.07 -5.43 -16.23
CA GLU A 88 0.22 -6.04 -14.94
C GLU A 88 -0.16 -7.53 -14.95
N GLU A 89 0.66 -8.37 -14.30
CA GLU A 89 0.32 -9.76 -14.09
C GLU A 89 -0.66 -9.89 -12.92
N ARG A 90 -1.95 -10.07 -13.26
CA ARG A 90 -3.05 -10.09 -12.29
C ARG A 90 -2.79 -11.01 -11.09
N ALA A 91 -2.42 -12.27 -11.33
CA ALA A 91 -2.20 -13.26 -10.27
C ALA A 91 -1.11 -12.80 -9.29
N THR A 92 0.02 -12.32 -9.81
CA THR A 92 1.13 -11.77 -9.03
C THR A 92 0.66 -10.60 -8.16
N ARG A 93 -0.08 -9.64 -8.74
CA ARG A 93 -0.59 -8.48 -7.99
C ARG A 93 -1.58 -8.89 -6.89
N LEU A 94 -2.43 -9.88 -7.13
CA LEU A 94 -3.37 -10.36 -6.11
C LEU A 94 -2.66 -11.09 -4.95
N LEU A 95 -1.58 -11.82 -5.23
CA LEU A 95 -0.72 -12.41 -4.20
C LEU A 95 -0.03 -11.34 -3.34
N GLU A 96 0.50 -10.29 -3.97
CA GLU A 96 1.11 -9.17 -3.26
C GLU A 96 0.08 -8.43 -2.40
N ALA A 97 -1.13 -8.22 -2.92
CA ALA A 97 -2.25 -7.65 -2.19
C ALA A 97 -2.57 -8.48 -0.94
N LEU A 98 -2.71 -9.80 -1.08
CA LEU A 98 -3.00 -10.71 0.03
C LEU A 98 -1.92 -10.63 1.11
N ARG A 99 -0.64 -10.68 0.73
CA ARG A 99 0.50 -10.59 1.64
C ARG A 99 0.49 -9.27 2.43
N ALA A 100 0.28 -8.15 1.73
CA ALA A 100 0.23 -6.83 2.35
C ALA A 100 -0.95 -6.72 3.32
N GLY A 101 -2.14 -7.19 2.91
CA GLY A 101 -3.34 -7.16 3.74
C GLY A 101 -3.26 -8.01 5.00
N LEU A 102 -2.70 -9.23 4.90
CA LEU A 102 -2.48 -10.10 6.06
C LEU A 102 -1.47 -9.49 7.04
N THR A 103 -0.40 -8.89 6.51
CA THR A 103 0.59 -8.17 7.32
C THR A 103 -0.07 -7.04 8.10
N ALA A 104 -0.84 -6.19 7.42
CA ALA A 104 -1.58 -5.10 8.06
C ALA A 104 -2.55 -5.62 9.14
N PHE A 105 -3.34 -6.66 8.82
CA PHE A 105 -4.28 -7.27 9.76
C PHE A 105 -3.60 -7.80 11.03
N HIS A 106 -2.52 -8.58 10.89
CA HIS A 106 -1.79 -9.12 12.04
C HIS A 106 -1.22 -8.02 12.91
N MET A 107 -0.65 -6.97 12.30
CA MET A 107 -0.08 -5.87 13.06
C MET A 107 -1.14 -5.01 13.73
N PHE A 108 -2.25 -4.68 13.08
CA PHE A 108 -3.34 -3.96 13.74
C PHE A 108 -3.95 -4.76 14.90
N THR A 109 -3.96 -6.09 14.78
CA THR A 109 -4.36 -6.98 15.88
C THR A 109 -3.37 -6.91 17.05
N ALA A 110 -2.07 -7.03 16.77
CA ALA A 110 -1.03 -6.94 17.78
C ALA A 110 -0.98 -5.57 18.49
N LEU A 111 -1.28 -4.50 17.74
CA LEU A 111 -1.34 -3.12 18.24
C LEU A 111 -2.71 -2.75 18.85
N GLN A 112 -3.67 -3.68 18.90
CA GLN A 112 -5.02 -3.45 19.45
C GLN A 112 -5.80 -2.31 18.77
N HIS A 113 -5.57 -2.08 17.47
CA HIS A 113 -6.28 -1.07 16.67
C HIS A 113 -7.50 -1.66 15.95
N ALA A 114 -8.61 -1.81 16.69
CA ALA A 114 -9.82 -2.48 16.21
C ALA A 114 -10.41 -1.87 14.93
N GLU A 115 -10.43 -0.55 14.78
CA GLU A 115 -10.98 0.09 13.57
C GLU A 115 -10.16 -0.26 12.31
N PHE A 116 -8.83 -0.13 12.41
CA PHE A 116 -7.92 -0.47 11.32
C PHE A 116 -7.95 -1.97 11.01
N GLN A 117 -8.05 -2.81 12.03
CA GLN A 117 -8.25 -4.25 11.88
C GLN A 117 -9.55 -4.54 11.09
N GLN A 118 -10.67 -3.92 11.46
CA GLN A 118 -11.95 -4.12 10.76
C GLN A 118 -11.88 -3.66 9.29
N ARG A 119 -11.20 -2.54 9.02
CA ARG A 119 -10.94 -2.09 7.65
C ARG A 119 -10.12 -3.13 6.86
N ALA A 120 -9.06 -3.67 7.44
CA ALA A 120 -8.24 -4.70 6.80
C ALA A 120 -9.05 -5.98 6.51
N ILE A 121 -9.88 -6.44 7.45
CA ILE A 121 -10.77 -7.59 7.25
C ILE A 121 -11.73 -7.36 6.07
N ARG A 122 -12.36 -6.18 5.99
CA ARG A 122 -13.27 -5.85 4.88
C ARG A 122 -12.55 -5.92 3.53
N GLN A 123 -11.36 -5.35 3.45
CA GLN A 123 -10.57 -5.34 2.22
C GLN A 123 -10.08 -6.74 1.81
N LEU A 124 -9.65 -7.57 2.76
CA LEU A 124 -9.27 -8.96 2.50
C LEU A 124 -10.46 -9.81 2.02
N ARG A 125 -11.66 -9.59 2.58
CA ARG A 125 -12.89 -10.26 2.10
C ARG A 125 -13.25 -9.83 0.69
N ALA A 126 -13.14 -8.54 0.38
CA ALA A 126 -13.38 -8.01 -0.96
C ALA A 126 -12.38 -8.60 -1.98
N LEU A 127 -11.09 -8.67 -1.62
CA LEU A 127 -10.06 -9.32 -2.44
C LEU A 127 -10.43 -10.78 -2.72
N ARG A 128 -10.76 -11.57 -1.69
CA ARG A 128 -11.16 -12.98 -1.87
C ARG A 128 -12.37 -13.12 -2.81
N ALA A 129 -13.38 -12.26 -2.65
CA ALA A 129 -14.56 -12.28 -3.51
C ALA A 129 -14.22 -11.92 -4.98
N ALA A 130 -13.29 -10.99 -5.20
CA ALA A 130 -12.86 -10.56 -6.53
C ALA A 130 -11.93 -11.57 -7.23
N CYS A 131 -11.20 -12.39 -6.47
CA CYS A 131 -10.33 -13.43 -7.02
C CYS A 131 -11.10 -14.70 -7.42
N GLY A 132 -12.25 -15.01 -6.79
CA GLY A 132 -13.02 -16.20 -7.13
C GLY A 132 -12.17 -17.48 -7.13
N ALA A 133 -12.25 -18.27 -8.22
CA ALA A 133 -11.50 -19.52 -8.40
C ALA A 133 -9.97 -19.34 -8.45
N ASP A 134 -9.48 -18.16 -8.85
CA ASP A 134 -8.04 -17.87 -8.84
C ASP A 134 -7.48 -17.93 -7.42
N PHE A 135 -8.28 -17.61 -6.40
CA PHE A 135 -7.83 -17.66 -5.01
C PHE A 135 -7.60 -19.10 -4.52
N ASP A 136 -8.46 -20.05 -4.94
CA ASP A 136 -8.34 -21.45 -4.55
C ASP A 136 -7.14 -22.11 -5.25
N ALA A 137 -6.82 -21.69 -6.48
CA ALA A 137 -5.64 -22.16 -7.22
C ALA A 137 -4.30 -21.63 -6.67
N LEU A 138 -4.30 -20.54 -5.91
CA LEU A 138 -3.09 -20.01 -5.26
C LEU A 138 -2.65 -20.85 -4.04
N TRP A 139 -3.51 -21.75 -3.55
CA TRP A 139 -3.28 -22.61 -2.39
C TRP A 139 -3.28 -24.11 -2.71
N SER A 140 -3.41 -24.49 -3.99
CA SER A 140 -3.30 -25.86 -4.50
C SER A 140 -1.89 -26.16 -5.00
#